data_AF-A0A844F7W5-F1
#
_entry.id   AF-A0A844F7W5-F1
#
_cell.length_a   1.000
_cell.length_b   1.000
_cell.length_c   1.000
_cell.angle_alpha   90.00
_cell.angle_beta   90.00
_cell.angle_gamma   90.00
#
_symmetry.space_group_name_H-M   'P 1'
#
loop_
_entity.id
_entity.type
_entity.pdbx_description
1 polymer ?
#
loop_
_entity_poly.entity_id
_entity_poly.type
_entity_poly.pdbx_seq_one_letter_code
_entity_poly.pdbx_strand_id
1 'polypeptide(L)'
;MRYNSIIPGIFLERPNRFIAYIDINGKKETVHVKNTGRCAELLRPGARVYLQESDNPDRKTRWDLIAVEKETDQGSVRLVNMDSQAPNQVVKEWIEKGGLIKGATLVKPEYTYGNSRIDLYVETNERKILIEVKGVTLEEEGRVRFPDAPSERAVKHVEELKAAVRQGYEAYVFFVIQMRDVRYFTPNTDTHPAFAKALREAAEGGVRVVAYDCEVSPDAIQIAQEVPVVLENPILNEMAEPLMAWYRNHKRDLPWRRNPDAYRVWVSEIMLQQTRVEAVKSYYERFLRELPTVEALARAEEDTLLKLWEGLGYYNRVRNMQKAAQQIMIDYHGRFPDTYEEIRSLKGIGNYTAGAISAFAFGIPKPAVDGNVLRVVSRLTGSREDIMKQSVRKKIEEALEKVIPADGASDFNQGLIELGAIVCVPNGEPKCGECPVAHLCEARKQGTACEIPVKSKGKARKMEKRTVLLFKDGQRLAIQKRPSKGLLAGLYEFPNEPGHMTMKEVTEYSKSIGLMPIRVKKLDTAKHIFSHIEWHMTGYEVMVDELEKTNQKDFLFIHPEEIEKKYSMPSAFEKYTRYAGIKKD
;
A
#
# COMPACT_ATOMS: atom_id res chain seq x y z
N MET A 1 -10.26 -21.98 -32.63
CA MET A 1 -10.39 -21.78 -34.09
C MET A 1 -9.16 -22.33 -34.80
N ARG A 2 -9.36 -23.03 -35.93
CA ARG A 2 -8.28 -23.49 -36.82
C ARG A 2 -8.40 -22.79 -38.16
N TYR A 3 -7.25 -22.53 -38.78
CA TYR A 3 -7.11 -22.07 -40.15
C TYR A 3 -6.62 -23.23 -41.02
N ASN A 4 -6.96 -23.21 -42.30
CA ASN A 4 -6.54 -24.21 -43.28
C ASN A 4 -5.64 -23.56 -44.34
N SER A 5 -4.83 -24.36 -45.03
CA SER A 5 -4.02 -23.92 -46.17
C SER A 5 -3.09 -22.74 -45.83
N ILE A 6 -2.28 -22.91 -44.78
CA ILE A 6 -1.38 -21.86 -44.30
C ILE A 6 0.01 -21.97 -44.95
N ILE A 7 0.49 -20.83 -45.44
CA ILE A 7 1.86 -20.69 -45.94
C ILE A 7 2.59 -19.52 -45.25
N PRO A 8 3.91 -19.63 -45.03
CA PRO A 8 4.71 -18.53 -44.54
C PRO A 8 5.05 -17.54 -45.67
N GLY A 9 5.31 -16.29 -45.30
CA GLY A 9 5.87 -15.26 -46.18
C GLY A 9 6.66 -14.21 -45.41
N ILE A 10 7.30 -13.30 -46.12
CA ILE A 10 8.05 -12.17 -45.52
C ILE A 10 7.33 -10.86 -45.83
N PHE A 11 6.94 -10.13 -44.79
CA PHE A 11 6.29 -8.84 -44.95
C PHE A 11 7.24 -7.82 -45.56
N LEU A 12 6.79 -7.12 -46.62
CA LEU A 12 7.56 -6.08 -47.29
C LEU A 12 7.05 -4.69 -46.92
N GLU A 13 5.76 -4.44 -47.15
CA GLU A 13 5.16 -3.11 -47.01
C GLU A 13 3.63 -3.21 -46.87
N ARG A 14 3.01 -2.24 -46.18
CA ARG A 14 1.56 -2.10 -46.07
C ARG A 14 1.13 -0.75 -46.66
N PRO A 15 0.73 -0.69 -47.95
CA PRO A 15 0.42 0.58 -48.60
C PRO A 15 -0.88 1.22 -48.09
N ASN A 16 -1.81 0.43 -47.53
CA ASN A 16 -3.01 0.94 -46.85
C ASN A 16 -3.54 -0.07 -45.83
N ARG A 17 -4.61 0.27 -45.11
CA ARG A 17 -5.14 -0.56 -44.02
C ARG A 17 -5.70 -1.93 -44.44
N PHE A 18 -5.95 -2.17 -45.73
CA PHE A 18 -6.63 -3.37 -46.22
C PHE A 18 -5.74 -4.35 -46.97
N ILE A 19 -4.57 -3.93 -47.44
CA ILE A 19 -3.66 -4.77 -48.22
C ILE A 19 -2.21 -4.62 -47.74
N ALA A 20 -1.43 -5.68 -47.91
CA ALA A 20 0.00 -5.73 -47.69
C ALA A 20 0.70 -6.42 -48.86
N TYR A 21 1.96 -6.06 -49.07
CA TYR A 21 2.85 -6.74 -49.99
C TYR A 21 3.72 -7.73 -49.22
N ILE A 22 3.65 -9.00 -49.62
CA ILE A 22 4.36 -10.09 -48.97
C ILE A 22 5.23 -10.80 -50.01
N ASP A 23 6.47 -11.12 -49.67
CA ASP A 23 7.29 -12.05 -50.45
C ASP A 23 6.90 -13.49 -50.11
N ILE A 24 6.40 -14.19 -51.12
CA ILE A 24 6.10 -15.61 -51.07
C ILE A 24 7.00 -16.31 -52.09
N ASN A 25 8.00 -17.05 -51.60
CA ASN A 25 8.95 -17.80 -52.44
C ASN A 25 9.67 -16.96 -53.52
N GLY A 26 10.09 -15.74 -53.17
CA GLY A 26 10.79 -14.80 -54.06
C GLY A 26 9.86 -13.98 -54.96
N LYS A 27 8.54 -14.02 -54.74
CA LYS A 27 7.54 -13.29 -55.51
C LYS A 27 6.74 -12.35 -54.62
N LYS A 28 6.66 -11.07 -55.03
CA LYS A 28 5.84 -10.07 -54.38
C LYS A 28 4.35 -10.32 -54.69
N GLU A 29 3.59 -10.66 -53.66
CA GLU A 29 2.16 -10.94 -53.72
C GLU A 29 1.36 -9.87 -52.98
N THR A 30 0.15 -9.57 -53.46
CA THR A 30 -0.78 -8.66 -52.78
C THR A 30 -1.75 -9.47 -51.91
N VAL A 31 -1.70 -9.22 -50.62
CA VAL A 31 -2.40 -9.98 -49.57
C VAL A 31 -3.40 -9.07 -48.87
N HIS A 32 -4.59 -9.58 -48.54
CA HIS A 32 -5.54 -8.86 -47.72
C HIS A 32 -5.14 -8.87 -46.23
N VAL A 33 -5.20 -7.71 -45.58
CA VAL A 33 -4.96 -7.57 -44.15
C VAL A 33 -6.31 -7.56 -43.44
N LYS A 34 -6.61 -8.61 -42.68
CA LYS A 34 -7.86 -8.73 -41.92
C LYS A 34 -7.94 -7.70 -40.79
N ASN A 35 -6.81 -7.31 -40.20
CA ASN A 35 -6.73 -6.24 -39.20
C ASN A 35 -6.70 -4.85 -39.86
N THR A 36 -7.73 -4.04 -39.67
CA THR A 36 -7.78 -2.66 -40.19
C THR A 36 -7.12 -1.62 -39.29
N GLY A 37 -6.62 -2.02 -38.12
CA GLY A 37 -5.91 -1.17 -37.16
C GLY A 37 -4.54 -0.73 -37.64
N ARG A 38 -3.78 -0.03 -36.79
CA ARG A 38 -2.49 0.56 -37.15
C ARG A 38 -1.44 -0.51 -37.47
N CYS A 39 -1.35 -1.55 -36.65
CA CYS A 39 -0.43 -2.70 -36.78
C CYS A 39 1.04 -2.33 -37.06
N ALA A 40 1.51 -1.14 -36.66
CA ALA A 40 2.84 -0.64 -37.02
C ALA A 40 3.95 -1.36 -36.26
N GLU A 41 3.65 -1.81 -35.05
CA GLU A 41 4.48 -2.62 -34.19
C GLU A 41 4.55 -4.09 -34.61
N LEU A 42 3.57 -4.55 -35.40
CA LEU A 42 3.43 -5.92 -35.87
C LEU A 42 4.01 -6.11 -37.27
N LEU A 43 3.64 -5.24 -38.21
CA LEU A 43 3.99 -5.36 -39.62
C LEU A 43 5.22 -4.50 -39.94
N ARG A 44 6.39 -4.97 -39.50
CA ARG A 44 7.70 -4.37 -39.81
C ARG A 44 8.31 -5.06 -41.03
N PRO A 45 8.91 -4.32 -41.99
CA PRO A 45 9.61 -4.93 -43.12
C PRO A 45 10.59 -6.03 -42.66
N GLY A 46 10.51 -7.21 -43.27
CA GLY A 46 11.28 -8.39 -42.90
C GLY A 46 10.60 -9.32 -41.89
N ALA A 47 9.47 -8.93 -41.28
CA ALA A 47 8.74 -9.79 -40.36
C ALA A 47 8.17 -11.03 -41.07
N ARG A 48 8.31 -12.20 -40.45
CA ARG A 48 7.70 -13.42 -40.94
C ARG A 48 6.20 -13.41 -40.65
N VAL A 49 5.40 -13.64 -41.68
CA VAL A 49 3.93 -13.67 -41.61
C VAL A 49 3.39 -15.02 -42.05
N TYR A 50 2.16 -15.30 -41.65
CA TYR A 50 1.43 -16.50 -42.03
C TYR A 50 0.15 -16.10 -42.75
N LEU A 51 -0.06 -16.74 -43.90
CA LEU A 51 -1.09 -16.41 -44.86
C LEU A 51 -2.04 -17.58 -45.03
N GLN A 52 -3.33 -17.31 -45.02
CA GLN A 52 -4.37 -18.26 -45.37
C GLN A 52 -4.76 -18.12 -46.83
N GLU A 53 -4.82 -19.23 -47.56
CA GLU A 53 -5.41 -19.25 -48.90
C GLU A 53 -6.93 -19.06 -48.85
N SER A 54 -7.46 -18.21 -49.71
CA SER A 54 -8.89 -18.02 -49.89
C SER A 54 -9.47 -19.08 -50.83
N ASP A 55 -10.50 -19.78 -50.37
CA ASP A 55 -11.25 -20.74 -51.18
C ASP A 55 -12.26 -20.07 -52.14
N ASN A 56 -12.47 -18.74 -52.02
CA ASN A 56 -13.39 -18.00 -52.88
C ASN A 56 -12.70 -17.50 -54.17
N PRO A 57 -13.07 -18.02 -55.36
CA PRO A 57 -12.44 -17.68 -56.63
C PRO A 57 -12.68 -16.24 -57.09
N ASP A 58 -13.70 -15.55 -56.56
CA ASP A 58 -14.07 -14.18 -56.95
C ASP A 58 -13.29 -13.09 -56.18
N ARG A 59 -12.43 -13.47 -55.22
CA ARG A 59 -11.67 -12.49 -54.43
C ARG A 59 -10.53 -11.88 -55.22
N LYS A 60 -10.35 -10.56 -55.06
CA LYS A 60 -9.24 -9.80 -55.66
C LYS A 60 -7.86 -10.20 -55.14
N THR A 61 -7.78 -10.74 -53.93
CA THR A 61 -6.55 -11.23 -53.29
C THR A 61 -6.72 -12.72 -52.97
N ARG A 62 -5.73 -13.53 -53.35
CA ARG A 62 -5.71 -14.97 -53.06
C ARG A 62 -5.45 -15.29 -51.58
N TRP A 63 -4.78 -14.39 -50.88
CA TRP A 63 -4.25 -14.62 -49.54
C TRP A 63 -4.82 -13.63 -48.52
N ASP A 64 -5.08 -14.11 -47.31
CA ASP A 64 -5.35 -13.31 -46.12
C ASP A 64 -4.18 -13.43 -45.13
N LEU A 65 -3.70 -12.30 -44.60
CA LEU A 65 -2.72 -12.26 -43.53
C LEU A 65 -3.42 -12.57 -42.20
N ILE A 66 -3.03 -13.68 -41.56
CA ILE A 66 -3.67 -14.18 -40.33
C ILE A 66 -2.79 -14.07 -39.07
N ALA A 67 -1.47 -14.12 -39.21
CA ALA A 67 -0.56 -14.02 -38.06
C ALA A 67 0.81 -13.47 -38.47
N VAL A 68 1.56 -12.99 -37.49
CA VAL A 68 2.90 -12.43 -37.66
C VAL A 68 3.79 -12.80 -36.48
N GLU A 69 5.05 -13.11 -36.77
CA GLU A 69 6.10 -13.23 -35.76
C GLU A 69 6.56 -11.85 -35.32
N LYS A 70 6.41 -11.58 -34.02
CA LYS A 70 6.86 -10.36 -33.36
C LYS A 70 8.03 -10.69 -32.44
N GLU A 71 9.15 -9.99 -32.62
CA GLU A 71 10.24 -9.98 -31.66
C GLU A 71 9.80 -9.22 -30.39
N THR A 72 10.05 -9.81 -29.23
CA THR A 72 9.75 -9.21 -27.93
C THR A 72 10.89 -8.33 -27.46
N ASP A 73 10.60 -7.46 -26.50
CA ASP A 73 11.64 -6.63 -25.86
C ASP A 73 12.72 -7.47 -25.14
N GLN A 74 12.46 -8.76 -24.92
CA GLN A 74 13.39 -9.73 -24.32
C GLN A 74 14.19 -10.53 -25.38
N GLY A 75 14.04 -10.23 -26.67
CA GLY A 75 14.72 -10.90 -27.77
C GLY A 75 14.17 -12.28 -28.12
N SER A 76 13.04 -12.69 -27.54
CA SER A 76 12.31 -13.88 -27.96
C SER A 76 11.34 -13.57 -29.11
N VAL A 77 10.95 -14.56 -29.90
CA VAL A 77 9.92 -14.40 -30.94
C VAL A 77 8.61 -14.99 -30.45
N ARG A 78 7.52 -14.23 -30.58
CA ARG A 78 6.15 -14.70 -30.31
C ARG A 78 5.28 -14.57 -31.55
N LEU A 79 4.28 -15.43 -31.66
CA LEU A 79 3.30 -15.35 -32.73
C LEU A 79 2.09 -14.53 -32.28
N VAL A 80 1.71 -13.54 -33.09
CA VAL A 80 0.54 -12.70 -32.85
C VAL A 80 -0.48 -12.98 -33.94
N ASN A 81 -1.69 -13.39 -33.55
CA ASN A 81 -2.80 -13.52 -34.49
C ASN A 81 -3.33 -12.13 -34.85
N MET A 82 -3.50 -11.89 -36.15
CA MET A 82 -3.94 -10.62 -36.74
C MET A 82 -5.34 -10.70 -37.35
N ASP A 83 -6.04 -11.81 -37.20
CA ASP A 83 -7.41 -11.90 -37.69
C ASP A 83 -8.34 -11.18 -36.70
N SER A 84 -8.86 -10.00 -37.08
CA SER A 84 -9.75 -9.23 -36.21
C SER A 84 -11.12 -9.87 -36.02
N GLN A 85 -11.48 -10.89 -36.81
CA GLN A 85 -12.74 -11.64 -36.68
C GLN A 85 -12.59 -12.86 -35.77
N ALA A 86 -11.37 -13.37 -35.59
CA ALA A 86 -11.10 -14.54 -34.76
C ALA A 86 -11.54 -14.42 -33.29
N PRO A 87 -11.38 -13.26 -32.60
CA PRO A 87 -11.78 -13.13 -31.19
C PRO A 87 -13.20 -13.61 -30.89
N ASN A 88 -14.19 -13.16 -31.66
CA ASN A 88 -15.60 -13.51 -31.43
C ASN A 88 -15.83 -15.01 -31.60
N GLN A 89 -15.26 -15.60 -32.66
CA GLN A 89 -15.38 -17.03 -32.94
C GLN A 89 -14.68 -17.87 -31.86
N VAL A 90 -13.48 -17.48 -31.44
CA VAL A 90 -12.69 -18.19 -30.43
C VAL A 90 -13.39 -18.19 -29.08
N VAL A 91 -13.97 -17.06 -28.65
CA VAL A 91 -14.74 -16.98 -27.41
C VAL A 91 -16.00 -17.84 -27.50
N LYS A 92 -16.73 -17.78 -28.63
CA LYS A 92 -17.90 -18.62 -28.87
C LYS A 92 -17.58 -20.12 -28.75
N GLU A 93 -16.59 -20.59 -29.51
CA GLU A 93 -16.16 -22.00 -29.51
C GLU A 93 -15.71 -22.44 -28.11
N TRP A 94 -15.06 -21.55 -27.35
CA TRP A 94 -14.60 -21.85 -26.00
C TRP A 94 -15.76 -21.99 -25.01
N ILE A 95 -16.77 -21.13 -25.10
CA ILE A 95 -17.97 -21.22 -24.25
C ILE A 95 -18.78 -22.48 -24.58
N GLU A 96 -18.95 -22.81 -25.86
CA GLU A 96 -19.66 -24.03 -26.30
C GLU A 96 -18.98 -25.31 -25.79
N LYS A 97 -17.66 -25.27 -25.55
CA LYS A 97 -16.88 -26.36 -24.94
C LYS A 97 -16.86 -26.33 -23.41
N GLY A 98 -17.63 -25.45 -22.77
CA GLY A 98 -17.72 -25.34 -21.32
C GLY A 98 -16.58 -24.53 -20.66
N GLY A 99 -16.01 -23.57 -21.39
CA GLY A 99 -15.00 -22.62 -20.90
C GLY A 99 -15.54 -21.63 -19.85
N LEU A 100 -15.43 -20.32 -20.12
CA LEU A 100 -15.83 -19.25 -19.18
C LEU A 100 -17.20 -19.49 -18.53
N ILE A 101 -18.20 -19.84 -19.34
CA ILE A 101 -19.57 -20.05 -18.88
C ILE A 101 -19.88 -21.55 -18.92
N LYS A 102 -19.77 -22.19 -17.75
CA LYS A 102 -20.15 -23.59 -17.58
C LYS A 102 -21.68 -23.75 -17.70
N GLY A 103 -22.11 -24.81 -18.38
CA GLY A 103 -23.52 -25.14 -18.54
C GLY A 103 -24.30 -24.22 -19.49
N ALA A 104 -23.62 -23.61 -20.47
CA ALA A 104 -24.28 -22.85 -21.53
C ALA A 104 -25.22 -23.76 -22.34
N THR A 105 -26.50 -23.37 -22.44
CA THR A 105 -27.53 -24.07 -23.22
C THR A 105 -27.77 -23.42 -24.57
N LEU A 106 -27.47 -22.13 -24.70
CA LEU A 106 -27.54 -21.36 -25.94
C LEU A 106 -26.35 -20.40 -26.02
N VAL A 107 -25.70 -20.36 -27.18
CA VAL A 107 -24.68 -19.34 -27.52
C VAL A 107 -25.06 -18.72 -28.86
N LYS A 108 -25.53 -17.48 -28.84
CA LYS A 108 -26.04 -16.76 -30.01
C LYS A 108 -25.14 -15.57 -30.35
N PRO A 109 -24.47 -15.56 -31.51
CA PRO A 109 -23.67 -14.41 -31.94
C PRO A 109 -24.52 -13.26 -32.46
N GLU A 110 -23.94 -12.07 -32.53
CA GLU A 110 -24.51 -10.89 -33.19
C GLU A 110 -25.91 -10.53 -32.62
N TYR A 111 -26.06 -10.59 -31.30
CA TYR A 111 -27.34 -10.41 -30.61
C TYR A 111 -27.69 -8.92 -30.45
N THR A 112 -28.87 -8.53 -30.94
CA THR A 112 -29.37 -7.16 -30.76
C THR A 112 -29.91 -6.97 -29.35
N TYR A 113 -29.31 -6.04 -28.61
CA TYR A 113 -29.78 -5.60 -27.30
C TYR A 113 -29.87 -4.08 -27.26
N GLY A 114 -31.07 -3.55 -26.98
CA GLY A 114 -31.32 -2.11 -27.08
C GLY A 114 -30.98 -1.57 -28.46
N ASN A 115 -30.03 -0.63 -28.52
CA ASN A 115 -29.59 0.05 -29.74
C ASN A 115 -28.22 -0.41 -30.27
N SER A 116 -27.66 -1.49 -29.72
CA SER A 116 -26.43 -2.08 -30.27
C SER A 116 -26.57 -3.56 -30.51
N ARG A 117 -25.60 -4.05 -31.25
CA ARG A 117 -25.39 -5.46 -31.48
C ARG A 117 -24.21 -5.88 -30.64
N ILE A 118 -24.49 -6.74 -29.67
CA ILE A 118 -23.53 -7.36 -28.75
C ILE A 118 -22.98 -8.62 -29.41
N ASP A 119 -21.69 -8.88 -29.23
CA ASP A 119 -20.99 -9.96 -29.92
C ASP A 119 -21.58 -11.34 -29.61
N LEU A 120 -21.87 -11.63 -28.34
CA LEU A 120 -22.47 -12.90 -27.92
C LEU A 120 -23.55 -12.71 -26.86
N TYR A 121 -24.64 -13.45 -27.02
CA TYR A 121 -25.65 -13.73 -25.99
C TYR A 121 -25.55 -15.19 -25.57
N VAL A 122 -25.50 -15.44 -24.26
CA VAL A 122 -25.39 -16.78 -23.70
C VAL A 122 -26.51 -17.01 -22.69
N GLU A 123 -27.19 -18.14 -22.79
CA GLU A 123 -28.13 -18.59 -21.76
C GLU A 123 -27.57 -19.81 -21.03
N THR A 124 -27.82 -19.84 -19.73
CA THR A 124 -27.77 -21.04 -18.89
C THR A 124 -29.15 -21.26 -18.29
N ASN A 125 -29.36 -22.34 -17.54
CA ASN A 125 -30.65 -22.59 -16.88
C ASN A 125 -31.10 -21.45 -15.95
N GLU A 126 -30.16 -20.65 -15.43
CA GLU A 126 -30.45 -19.63 -14.40
C GLU A 126 -30.10 -18.21 -14.84
N ARG A 127 -29.28 -18.04 -15.89
CA ARG A 127 -28.60 -16.78 -16.19
C ARG A 127 -28.70 -16.42 -17.66
N LYS A 128 -28.93 -15.13 -17.91
CA LYS A 128 -28.84 -14.49 -19.23
C LYS A 128 -27.62 -13.61 -19.25
N ILE A 129 -26.73 -13.86 -20.21
CA ILE A 129 -25.39 -13.29 -20.21
C ILE A 129 -25.16 -12.55 -21.54
N LEU A 130 -24.69 -11.31 -21.47
CA LEU A 130 -24.24 -10.52 -22.61
C LEU A 130 -22.72 -10.40 -22.57
N ILE A 131 -22.04 -10.68 -23.69
CA ILE A 131 -20.59 -10.64 -23.78
C ILE A 131 -20.19 -9.79 -24.97
N GLU A 132 -19.50 -8.70 -24.69
CA GLU A 132 -18.82 -7.87 -25.69
C GLU A 132 -17.36 -8.32 -25.78
N VAL A 133 -16.91 -8.69 -26.97
CA VAL A 133 -15.57 -9.22 -27.23
C VAL A 133 -14.68 -8.12 -27.84
N LYS A 134 -13.42 -8.10 -27.43
CA LYS A 134 -12.40 -7.17 -27.92
C LYS A 134 -11.11 -7.92 -28.21
N GLY A 135 -10.67 -7.90 -29.46
CA GLY A 135 -9.33 -8.36 -29.84
C GLY A 135 -8.27 -7.38 -29.35
N VAL A 136 -7.21 -7.89 -28.73
CA VAL A 136 -6.10 -7.11 -28.21
C VAL A 136 -4.80 -7.60 -28.84
N THR A 137 -4.15 -6.69 -29.58
CA THR A 137 -2.88 -6.96 -30.27
C THR A 137 -1.78 -5.95 -29.93
N LEU A 138 -2.16 -4.78 -29.37
CA LEU A 138 -1.22 -3.78 -28.90
C LEU A 138 -0.54 -4.27 -27.61
N GLU A 139 0.77 -4.45 -27.69
CA GLU A 139 1.62 -4.99 -26.63
C GLU A 139 2.96 -4.24 -26.57
N GLU A 140 3.37 -3.87 -25.36
CA GLU A 140 4.62 -3.20 -25.03
C GLU A 140 5.16 -3.73 -23.69
N GLU A 141 6.37 -4.25 -23.62
CA GLU A 141 7.02 -4.71 -22.38
C GLU A 141 6.19 -5.72 -21.55
N GLY A 142 5.41 -6.57 -22.24
CA GLY A 142 4.47 -7.54 -21.68
C GLY A 142 3.13 -6.94 -21.26
N ARG A 143 2.92 -5.63 -21.39
CA ARG A 143 1.66 -4.93 -21.11
C ARG A 143 0.82 -4.89 -22.37
N VAL A 144 -0.41 -5.41 -22.30
CA VAL A 144 -1.37 -5.35 -23.42
C VAL A 144 -2.47 -4.32 -23.17
N ARG A 145 -2.86 -3.60 -24.22
CA ARG A 145 -3.72 -2.43 -24.08
C ARG A 145 -4.81 -2.36 -25.15
N PHE A 146 -5.97 -1.84 -24.77
CA PHE A 146 -7.07 -1.53 -25.70
C PHE A 146 -7.73 -0.19 -25.35
N PRO A 147 -8.11 0.64 -26.33
CA PRO A 147 -7.95 0.42 -27.77
C PRO A 147 -6.59 0.89 -28.31
N ASP A 148 -6.25 0.49 -29.53
CA ASP A 148 -5.09 0.99 -30.30
C ASP A 148 -5.39 2.30 -31.06
N ALA A 149 -6.67 2.65 -31.20
CA ALA A 149 -7.16 3.94 -31.69
C ALA A 149 -8.48 4.34 -30.98
N PRO A 150 -8.82 5.65 -30.89
CA PRO A 150 -10.09 6.08 -30.31
C PRO A 150 -11.31 5.40 -30.95
N SER A 151 -12.28 4.99 -30.13
CA SER A 151 -13.47 4.25 -30.57
C SER A 151 -14.68 4.58 -29.69
N GLU A 152 -15.50 5.53 -30.14
CA GLU A 152 -16.76 5.89 -29.47
C GLU A 152 -17.74 4.72 -29.40
N ARG A 153 -17.71 3.84 -30.41
CA ARG A 153 -18.51 2.62 -30.42
C ARG A 153 -18.17 1.72 -29.23
N ALA A 154 -16.88 1.58 -28.89
CA ALA A 154 -16.47 0.78 -27.74
C ALA A 154 -16.98 1.36 -26.42
N VAL A 155 -16.99 2.69 -26.27
CA VAL A 155 -17.57 3.38 -25.11
C VAL A 155 -19.07 3.08 -25.00
N LYS A 156 -19.81 3.26 -26.11
CA LYS A 156 -21.26 3.02 -26.15
C LYS A 156 -21.62 1.59 -25.74
N HIS A 157 -20.90 0.60 -26.26
CA HIS A 157 -21.17 -0.82 -25.96
C HIS A 157 -20.94 -1.12 -24.46
N VAL A 158 -19.87 -0.58 -23.86
CA VAL A 158 -19.59 -0.74 -22.43
C VAL A 158 -20.68 -0.11 -21.54
N GLU A 159 -21.17 1.08 -21.88
CA GLU A 159 -22.27 1.72 -21.14
C GLU A 159 -23.59 0.95 -21.30
N GLU A 160 -23.86 0.35 -22.45
CA GLU A 160 -25.04 -0.50 -22.65
C GLU A 160 -24.97 -1.80 -21.84
N LEU A 161 -23.80 -2.42 -21.71
CA LEU A 161 -23.60 -3.57 -20.81
C LEU A 161 -23.87 -3.20 -19.35
N LYS A 162 -23.36 -2.04 -18.90
CA LYS A 162 -23.63 -1.51 -17.56
C LYS A 162 -25.12 -1.27 -17.33
N ALA A 163 -25.84 -0.79 -18.35
CA ALA A 163 -27.30 -0.68 -18.29
C ALA A 163 -27.99 -2.05 -18.24
N ALA A 164 -27.48 -3.06 -18.95
CA ALA A 164 -28.02 -4.42 -18.95
C ALA A 164 -27.90 -5.11 -17.59
N VAL A 165 -26.81 -4.88 -16.85
CA VAL A 165 -26.65 -5.40 -15.48
C VAL A 165 -27.80 -4.94 -14.58
N ARG A 166 -28.27 -3.69 -14.72
CA ARG A 166 -29.42 -3.17 -13.97
C ARG A 166 -30.75 -3.82 -14.34
N GLN A 167 -30.82 -4.46 -15.50
CA GLN A 167 -31.99 -5.19 -15.98
C GLN A 167 -31.91 -6.70 -15.67
N GLY A 168 -30.93 -7.13 -14.87
CA GLY A 168 -30.78 -8.53 -14.44
C GLY A 168 -29.95 -9.41 -15.37
N TYR A 169 -29.30 -8.84 -16.39
CA TYR A 169 -28.31 -9.59 -17.17
C TYR A 169 -26.99 -9.70 -16.40
N GLU A 170 -26.30 -10.82 -16.56
CA GLU A 170 -24.87 -10.89 -16.31
C GLU A 170 -24.16 -10.31 -17.55
N ALA A 171 -23.13 -9.49 -17.37
CA ALA A 171 -22.48 -8.80 -18.50
C ALA A 171 -20.96 -8.94 -18.44
N TYR A 172 -20.33 -9.13 -19.60
CA TYR A 172 -18.88 -9.24 -19.73
C TYR A 172 -18.34 -8.29 -20.79
N VAL A 173 -17.19 -7.67 -20.48
CA VAL A 173 -16.25 -7.20 -21.49
C VAL A 173 -15.10 -8.20 -21.52
N PHE A 174 -14.96 -8.90 -22.64
CA PHE A 174 -14.01 -9.98 -22.83
C PHE A 174 -12.87 -9.55 -23.75
N PHE A 175 -11.67 -9.39 -23.20
CA PHE A 175 -10.47 -9.09 -23.97
C PHE A 175 -9.77 -10.39 -24.38
N VAL A 176 -9.74 -10.66 -25.69
CA VAL A 176 -8.97 -11.75 -26.30
C VAL A 176 -7.60 -11.22 -26.67
N ILE A 177 -6.59 -11.58 -25.89
CA ILE A 177 -5.21 -11.19 -26.14
C ILE A 177 -4.64 -12.18 -27.16
N GLN A 178 -4.42 -11.72 -28.39
CA GLN A 178 -4.14 -12.55 -29.56
C GLN A 178 -2.67 -13.01 -29.62
N MET A 179 -2.08 -13.30 -28.47
CA MET A 179 -0.72 -13.78 -28.24
C MET A 179 -0.62 -14.40 -26.83
N ARG A 180 0.48 -15.08 -26.53
CA ARG A 180 0.77 -15.67 -25.21
C ARG A 180 1.81 -14.85 -24.43
N ASP A 181 1.98 -15.17 -23.15
CA ASP A 181 3.08 -14.71 -22.29
C ASP A 181 3.08 -13.18 -22.14
N VAL A 182 1.94 -12.67 -21.69
CA VAL A 182 1.72 -11.27 -21.33
C VAL A 182 1.55 -11.15 -19.82
N ARG A 183 1.87 -9.97 -19.28
CA ARG A 183 1.89 -9.72 -17.83
C ARG A 183 0.52 -9.32 -17.30
N TYR A 184 -0.16 -8.40 -17.97
CA TYR A 184 -1.49 -7.91 -17.60
C TYR A 184 -2.11 -7.09 -18.73
N PHE A 185 -3.44 -6.95 -18.68
CA PHE A 185 -4.21 -6.04 -19.49
C PHE A 185 -4.50 -4.73 -18.75
N THR A 186 -4.42 -3.60 -19.44
CA THR A 186 -4.91 -2.30 -18.95
C THR A 186 -5.58 -1.52 -20.07
N PRO A 187 -6.66 -0.75 -19.82
CA PRO A 187 -7.19 0.13 -20.84
C PRO A 187 -6.14 1.18 -21.25
N ASN A 188 -6.08 1.46 -22.55
CA ASN A 188 -5.15 2.42 -23.12
C ASN A 188 -5.63 3.85 -22.85
N THR A 189 -5.29 4.36 -21.68
CA THR A 189 -5.72 5.70 -21.24
C THR A 189 -5.07 6.79 -22.08
N ASP A 190 -3.84 6.59 -22.60
CA ASP A 190 -3.15 7.54 -23.45
C ASP A 190 -3.88 7.76 -24.77
N THR A 191 -4.40 6.68 -25.35
CA THR A 191 -5.13 6.72 -26.63
C THR A 191 -6.60 7.11 -26.45
N HIS A 192 -7.29 6.57 -25.44
CA HIS A 192 -8.71 6.84 -25.25
C HIS A 192 -9.10 6.92 -23.76
N PRO A 193 -8.90 8.07 -23.09
CA PRO A 193 -9.25 8.26 -21.68
C PRO A 193 -10.72 7.99 -21.36
N ALA A 194 -11.64 8.35 -22.26
CA ALA A 194 -13.07 8.14 -22.06
C ALA A 194 -13.44 6.65 -22.02
N PHE A 195 -12.81 5.80 -22.85
CA PHE A 195 -12.98 4.35 -22.77
C PHE A 195 -12.46 3.77 -21.45
N ALA A 196 -11.28 4.18 -21.00
CA ALA A 196 -10.73 3.74 -19.72
C ALA A 196 -11.66 4.11 -18.54
N LYS A 197 -12.26 5.31 -18.58
CA LYS A 197 -13.26 5.74 -17.60
C LYS A 197 -14.53 4.88 -17.67
N ALA A 198 -15.11 4.71 -18.86
CA ALA A 198 -16.33 3.92 -19.06
C ALA A 198 -16.16 2.46 -18.59
N LEU A 199 -15.02 1.83 -18.92
CA LEU A 199 -14.70 0.46 -18.53
C LEU A 199 -14.61 0.31 -17.00
N ARG A 200 -14.00 1.28 -16.32
CA ARG A 200 -13.93 1.30 -14.84
C ARG A 200 -15.31 1.45 -14.22
N GLU A 201 -16.10 2.41 -14.67
CA GLU A 201 -17.45 2.63 -14.15
C GLU A 201 -18.40 1.46 -14.46
N ALA A 202 -18.21 0.77 -15.58
CA ALA A 202 -18.93 -0.45 -15.89
C ALA A 202 -18.54 -1.60 -14.95
N ALA A 203 -17.24 -1.76 -14.65
CA ALA A 203 -16.76 -2.74 -13.69
C ALA A 203 -17.31 -2.49 -12.27
N GLU A 204 -17.28 -1.24 -11.80
CA GLU A 204 -17.91 -0.81 -10.54
C GLU A 204 -19.43 -1.04 -10.57
N GLY A 205 -20.06 -0.92 -11.74
CA GLY A 205 -21.47 -1.19 -11.98
C GLY A 205 -21.84 -2.67 -12.09
N GLY A 206 -20.90 -3.60 -11.92
CA GLY A 206 -21.12 -5.05 -11.93
C GLY A 206 -20.85 -5.75 -13.26
N VAL A 207 -20.36 -5.05 -14.29
CA VAL A 207 -19.89 -5.68 -15.53
C VAL A 207 -18.57 -6.40 -15.25
N ARG A 208 -18.46 -7.67 -15.63
CA ARG A 208 -17.23 -8.45 -15.45
C ARG A 208 -16.24 -8.13 -16.56
N VAL A 209 -15.08 -7.59 -16.21
CA VAL A 209 -14.02 -7.32 -17.16
C VAL A 209 -12.98 -8.41 -17.05
N VAL A 210 -12.83 -9.19 -18.11
CA VAL A 210 -11.91 -10.34 -18.13
C VAL A 210 -10.98 -10.24 -19.33
N ALA A 211 -9.76 -10.72 -19.16
CA ALA A 211 -8.78 -10.79 -20.23
C ALA A 211 -8.15 -12.19 -20.24
N TYR A 212 -8.03 -12.77 -21.41
CA TYR A 212 -7.41 -14.08 -21.60
C TYR A 212 -6.40 -14.01 -22.73
N ASP A 213 -5.23 -14.59 -22.50
CA ASP A 213 -4.24 -14.80 -23.55
C ASP A 213 -4.61 -16.00 -24.43
N CYS A 214 -3.92 -16.10 -25.55
CA CYS A 214 -4.15 -17.14 -26.53
C CYS A 214 -2.87 -17.90 -26.84
N GLU A 215 -2.98 -19.22 -26.91
CA GLU A 215 -1.99 -20.02 -27.62
C GLU A 215 -2.19 -19.82 -29.12
N VAL A 216 -1.16 -19.30 -29.79
CA VAL A 216 -1.18 -19.00 -31.22
C VAL A 216 -0.13 -19.86 -31.92
N SER A 217 -0.57 -20.57 -32.94
CA SER A 217 0.26 -21.33 -33.88
C SER A 217 -0.04 -20.85 -35.30
N PRO A 218 0.79 -21.20 -36.30
CA PRO A 218 0.55 -20.81 -37.69
C PRO A 218 -0.87 -21.10 -38.20
N ASP A 219 -1.48 -22.19 -37.74
CA ASP A 219 -2.77 -22.70 -38.19
C ASP A 219 -3.86 -22.68 -37.11
N ALA A 220 -3.63 -22.14 -35.92
CA ALA A 220 -4.65 -22.10 -34.88
C ALA A 220 -4.49 -20.97 -33.87
N ILE A 221 -5.63 -20.58 -33.28
CA ILE A 221 -5.72 -19.72 -32.11
C ILE A 221 -6.71 -20.32 -31.11
N GLN A 222 -6.31 -20.37 -29.85
CA GLN A 222 -7.10 -20.92 -28.75
C GLN A 222 -6.92 -20.10 -27.47
N ILE A 223 -8.02 -19.83 -26.75
CA ILE A 223 -7.97 -19.26 -25.39
C ILE A 223 -7.12 -20.15 -24.49
N ALA A 224 -6.16 -19.55 -23.79
CA ALA A 224 -5.27 -20.23 -22.86
C ALA A 224 -5.58 -19.81 -21.42
N GLN A 225 -4.83 -18.87 -20.85
CA GLN A 225 -4.91 -18.52 -19.43
C GLN A 225 -5.50 -17.13 -19.21
N GLU A 226 -6.09 -16.94 -18.03
CA GLU A 226 -6.55 -15.64 -17.58
C GLU A 226 -5.35 -14.71 -17.34
N VAL A 227 -5.50 -13.46 -17.76
CA VAL A 227 -4.50 -12.42 -17.63
C VAL A 227 -5.03 -11.39 -16.62
N PRO A 228 -4.21 -10.93 -15.66
CA PRO A 228 -4.62 -9.91 -14.71
C PRO A 228 -5.17 -8.66 -15.41
N VAL A 229 -6.31 -8.16 -14.96
CA VAL A 229 -6.95 -6.95 -15.48
C VAL A 229 -6.69 -5.80 -14.52
N VAL A 230 -5.94 -4.79 -14.99
CA VAL A 230 -5.57 -3.61 -14.22
C VAL A 230 -6.32 -2.40 -14.78
N LEU A 231 -7.47 -2.07 -14.18
CA LEU A 231 -8.30 -0.93 -14.61
C LEU A 231 -7.85 0.42 -14.04
N GLU A 232 -7.02 0.37 -12.99
CA GLU A 232 -6.57 1.53 -12.25
C GLU A 232 -5.08 1.41 -11.94
N ASN A 233 -4.38 2.55 -11.99
CA ASN A 233 -3.01 2.70 -11.50
C ASN A 233 -2.02 1.61 -11.99
N PRO A 234 -1.82 1.43 -13.31
CA PRO A 234 -0.88 0.44 -13.85
C PRO A 234 0.55 0.60 -13.28
N ILE A 235 0.94 1.84 -12.97
CA ILE A 235 2.20 2.16 -12.28
C ILE A 235 2.35 1.41 -10.95
N LEU A 236 1.29 1.28 -10.14
CA LEU A 236 1.35 0.58 -8.86
C LEU A 236 1.46 -0.93 -9.05
N ASN A 237 0.83 -1.47 -10.11
CA ASN A 237 0.96 -2.88 -10.48
C ASN A 237 2.40 -3.19 -10.97
N GLU A 238 2.94 -2.35 -11.87
CA GLU A 238 4.29 -2.51 -12.41
C GLU A 238 5.39 -2.36 -11.34
N MET A 239 5.11 -1.60 -10.28
CA MET A 239 6.03 -1.39 -9.15
C MET A 239 6.27 -2.67 -8.33
N ALA A 240 5.29 -3.57 -8.23
CA ALA A 240 5.29 -4.66 -7.26
C ALA A 240 6.55 -5.54 -7.34
N GLU A 241 6.85 -6.07 -8.52
CA GLU A 241 7.97 -7.01 -8.69
C GLU A 241 9.35 -6.36 -8.50
N PRO A 242 9.68 -5.22 -9.16
CA PRO A 242 10.96 -4.55 -8.92
C PRO A 242 11.16 -4.13 -7.45
N LEU A 243 10.08 -3.72 -6.79
CA LEU A 243 10.12 -3.35 -5.37
C LEU A 243 10.43 -4.54 -4.48
N MET A 244 9.73 -5.66 -4.66
CA MET A 244 9.94 -6.87 -3.87
C MET A 244 11.34 -7.44 -4.10
N ALA A 245 11.78 -7.52 -5.36
CA ALA A 245 13.13 -7.96 -5.71
C ALA A 245 14.21 -7.08 -5.06
N TRP A 246 14.02 -5.75 -5.08
CA TRP A 246 14.92 -4.83 -4.39
C TRP A 246 14.89 -5.05 -2.87
N TYR A 247 13.72 -5.16 -2.27
CA TYR A 247 13.55 -5.34 -0.82
C TYR A 247 14.25 -6.62 -0.33
N ARG A 248 14.10 -7.74 -1.03
CA ARG A 248 14.76 -9.01 -0.69
C ARG A 248 16.28 -8.87 -0.58
N ASN A 249 16.88 -8.05 -1.46
CA ASN A 249 18.32 -7.82 -1.52
C ASN A 249 18.82 -6.69 -0.60
N HIS A 250 17.97 -5.76 -0.18
CA HIS A 250 18.36 -4.53 0.53
C HIS A 250 17.73 -4.36 1.91
N LYS A 251 16.84 -5.27 2.34
CA LYS A 251 16.18 -5.16 3.65
C LYS A 251 17.22 -5.10 4.77
N ARG A 252 17.07 -4.11 5.65
CA ARG A 252 17.88 -4.05 6.88
C ARG A 252 17.55 -5.24 7.78
N ASP A 253 18.58 -5.79 8.41
CA ASP A 253 18.45 -6.77 9.47
C ASP A 253 17.98 -6.07 10.75
N LEU A 254 16.72 -6.32 11.12
CA LEU A 254 16.05 -5.72 12.26
C LEU A 254 15.51 -6.83 13.17
N PRO A 255 15.58 -6.69 14.51
CA PRO A 255 15.19 -7.77 15.43
C PRO A 255 13.79 -8.34 15.18
N TRP A 256 12.82 -7.48 14.87
CA TRP A 256 11.43 -7.86 14.60
C TRP A 256 11.17 -8.47 13.22
N ARG A 257 12.14 -8.42 12.30
CA ARG A 257 12.06 -9.12 11.00
C ARG A 257 12.55 -10.58 11.10
N ARG A 258 13.21 -10.94 12.19
CA ARG A 258 13.65 -12.31 12.47
C ARG A 258 12.51 -13.06 13.14
N ASN A 259 12.07 -14.18 12.55
CA ASN A 259 10.95 -15.00 13.04
C ASN A 259 9.67 -14.16 13.30
N PRO A 260 9.06 -13.58 12.26
CA PRO A 260 7.92 -12.67 12.42
C PRO A 260 6.67 -13.44 12.85
N ASP A 261 6.42 -13.51 14.16
CA ASP A 261 5.11 -13.90 14.71
C ASP A 261 4.23 -12.67 14.98
N ALA A 262 2.92 -12.88 15.09
CA ALA A 262 1.95 -11.78 15.25
C ALA A 262 2.21 -10.91 16.48
N TYR A 263 2.62 -11.49 17.61
CA TYR A 263 2.93 -10.75 18.83
C TYR A 263 4.19 -9.89 18.65
N ARG A 264 5.25 -10.47 18.09
CA ARG A 264 6.51 -9.78 17.78
C ARG A 264 6.32 -8.62 16.81
N VAL A 265 5.57 -8.84 15.73
CA VAL A 265 5.24 -7.81 14.75
C VAL A 265 4.40 -6.73 15.42
N TRP A 266 3.36 -7.09 16.16
CA TRP A 266 2.51 -6.12 16.83
C TRP A 266 3.31 -5.22 17.79
N VAL A 267 4.18 -5.79 18.62
CA VAL A 267 5.03 -5.03 19.54
C VAL A 267 5.92 -4.04 18.79
N SER A 268 6.62 -4.47 17.73
CA SER A 268 7.48 -3.57 16.96
C SER A 268 6.69 -2.47 16.27
N GLU A 269 5.55 -2.81 15.66
CA GLU A 269 4.73 -1.85 14.92
C GLU A 269 4.15 -0.77 15.83
N ILE A 270 3.73 -1.12 17.06
CA ILE A 270 3.29 -0.12 18.03
C ILE A 270 4.47 0.76 18.49
N MET A 271 5.65 0.18 18.74
CA MET A 271 6.84 0.95 19.12
C MET A 271 7.28 1.91 18.01
N LEU A 272 7.23 1.50 16.74
CA LEU A 272 7.65 2.29 15.57
C LEU A 272 6.71 3.47 15.26
N GLN A 273 5.49 3.51 15.83
CA GLN A 273 4.61 4.66 15.69
C GLN A 273 5.28 5.94 16.18
N GLN A 274 5.63 6.83 15.25
CA GLN A 274 6.30 8.11 15.52
C GLN A 274 7.63 7.99 16.28
N THR A 275 8.30 6.83 16.20
CA THR A 275 9.59 6.57 16.85
C THR A 275 10.58 6.06 15.81
N ARG A 276 11.86 6.45 15.90
CA ARG A 276 12.88 6.04 14.93
C ARG A 276 13.34 4.60 15.21
N VAL A 277 13.63 3.85 14.14
CA VAL A 277 14.08 2.44 14.18
C VAL A 277 15.21 2.22 15.17
N GLU A 278 16.28 3.02 15.13
CA GLU A 278 17.45 2.84 16.02
C GLU A 278 17.10 2.96 17.50
N ALA A 279 16.18 3.87 17.84
CA ALA A 279 15.73 4.03 19.22
C ALA A 279 14.87 2.85 19.69
N VAL A 280 14.21 2.11 18.80
CA VAL A 280 13.29 1.03 19.15
C VAL A 280 14.01 -0.29 19.46
N LYS A 281 15.19 -0.54 18.88
CA LYS A 281 15.88 -1.84 18.97
C LYS A 281 16.07 -2.33 20.42
N SER A 282 16.67 -1.52 21.28
CA SER A 282 16.93 -1.89 22.68
C SER A 282 15.64 -2.05 23.49
N TYR A 283 14.63 -1.23 23.22
CA TYR A 283 13.33 -1.31 23.87
C TYR A 283 12.60 -2.58 23.49
N TYR A 284 12.63 -2.95 22.22
CA TYR A 284 12.01 -4.16 21.70
C TYR A 284 12.60 -5.41 22.36
N GLU A 285 13.94 -5.49 22.40
CA GLU A 285 14.65 -6.62 23.03
C GLU A 285 14.33 -6.73 24.52
N ARG A 286 14.41 -5.62 25.27
CA ARG A 286 14.06 -5.60 26.69
C ARG A 286 12.60 -5.97 26.92
N PHE A 287 11.69 -5.44 26.11
CA PHE A 287 10.25 -5.69 26.25
C PHE A 287 9.91 -7.15 26.01
N LEU A 288 10.44 -7.78 24.96
CA LEU A 288 10.18 -9.19 24.69
C LEU A 288 10.89 -10.14 25.67
N ARG A 289 11.97 -9.70 26.31
CA ARG A 289 12.61 -10.48 27.37
C ARG A 289 11.71 -10.58 28.61
N GLU A 290 11.13 -9.45 29.04
CA GLU A 290 10.27 -9.41 30.23
C GLU A 290 8.83 -9.88 29.93
N LEU A 291 8.31 -9.54 28.75
CA LEU A 291 6.95 -9.84 28.30
C LEU A 291 7.02 -10.61 26.96
N PRO A 292 7.33 -11.92 26.98
CA PRO A 292 7.55 -12.69 25.76
C PRO A 292 6.26 -13.09 25.02
N THR A 293 5.09 -12.97 25.67
CA THR A 293 3.81 -13.47 25.13
C THR A 293 2.66 -12.48 25.35
N VAL A 294 1.56 -12.68 24.62
CA VAL A 294 0.30 -11.95 24.82
C VAL A 294 -0.18 -12.08 26.27
N GLU A 295 -0.11 -13.28 26.85
CA GLU A 295 -0.50 -13.54 28.23
C GLU A 295 0.36 -12.76 29.24
N ALA A 296 1.67 -12.73 29.05
CA ALA A 296 2.58 -11.96 29.89
C ALA A 296 2.24 -10.46 29.85
N LEU A 297 1.98 -9.92 28.65
CA LEU A 297 1.56 -8.53 28.48
C LEU A 297 0.19 -8.24 29.14
N ALA A 298 -0.77 -9.15 29.00
CA ALA A 298 -2.10 -8.99 29.57
C ALA A 298 -2.09 -8.93 31.11
N ARG A 299 -1.18 -9.68 31.75
CA ARG A 299 -1.02 -9.80 33.20
C ARG A 299 -0.04 -8.80 33.83
N ALA A 300 0.76 -8.11 33.03
CA ALA A 300 1.78 -7.19 33.53
C ALA A 300 1.18 -6.10 34.44
N GLU A 301 1.85 -5.78 35.54
CA GLU A 301 1.47 -4.63 36.36
C GLU A 301 1.73 -3.32 35.62
N GLU A 302 0.89 -2.29 35.86
CA GLU A 302 0.99 -1.01 35.12
C GLU A 302 2.37 -0.37 35.30
N ASP A 303 2.93 -0.37 36.50
CA ASP A 303 4.24 0.26 36.76
C ASP A 303 5.38 -0.47 36.03
N THR A 304 5.33 -1.81 35.94
CA THR A 304 6.27 -2.60 35.11
C THR A 304 6.13 -2.22 33.64
N LEU A 305 4.89 -2.11 33.15
CA LEU A 305 4.60 -1.77 31.76
C LEU A 305 5.12 -0.36 31.39
N LEU A 306 4.85 0.64 32.24
CA LEU A 306 5.31 2.01 32.06
C LEU A 306 6.82 2.12 32.16
N LYS A 307 7.45 1.30 33.02
CA LYS A 307 8.90 1.26 33.15
C LYS A 307 9.57 0.69 31.88
N LEU A 308 9.02 -0.40 31.32
CA LEU A 308 9.53 -0.96 30.06
C LEU A 308 9.40 0.01 28.89
N TRP A 309 8.38 0.88 28.92
CA TRP A 309 8.11 1.89 27.89
C TRP A 309 8.76 3.26 28.16
N GLU A 310 9.45 3.42 29.30
CA GLU A 310 10.00 4.70 29.76
C GLU A 310 10.99 5.26 28.73
N GLY A 311 10.67 6.41 28.14
CA GLY A 311 11.51 7.08 27.15
C GLY A 311 10.99 7.00 25.71
N LEU A 312 10.15 6.02 25.36
CA LEU A 312 9.55 5.93 24.01
C LEU A 312 8.47 7.00 23.75
N GLY A 313 7.92 7.59 24.81
CA GLY A 313 6.81 8.54 24.71
C GLY A 313 5.50 7.90 24.26
N TYR A 314 4.43 8.70 24.21
CA TYR A 314 3.07 8.25 23.85
C TYR A 314 2.61 7.01 24.63
N TYR A 315 2.67 7.06 25.96
CA TYR A 315 2.38 5.93 26.88
C TYR A 315 0.97 5.33 26.75
N ASN A 316 0.03 6.02 26.12
CA ASN A 316 -1.27 5.42 25.80
C ASN A 316 -1.15 4.26 24.79
N ARG A 317 -0.08 4.20 24.00
CA ARG A 317 0.21 3.08 23.11
C ARG A 317 0.31 1.77 23.90
N VAL A 318 1.22 1.71 24.89
CA VAL A 318 1.43 0.50 25.67
C VAL A 318 0.22 0.12 26.53
N ARG A 319 -0.52 1.12 27.05
CA ARG A 319 -1.78 0.86 27.76
C ARG A 319 -2.85 0.26 26.85
N ASN A 320 -2.98 0.77 25.63
CA ASN A 320 -3.91 0.19 24.67
C ASN A 320 -3.45 -1.21 24.24
N MET A 321 -2.15 -1.44 24.09
CA MET A 321 -1.62 -2.78 23.84
C MET A 321 -2.01 -3.76 24.94
N GLN A 322 -1.86 -3.38 26.21
CA GLN A 322 -2.28 -4.25 27.31
C GLN A 322 -3.77 -4.55 27.28
N LYS A 323 -4.62 -3.53 27.02
CA LYS A 323 -6.07 -3.74 26.87
C LYS A 323 -6.41 -4.68 25.71
N ALA A 324 -5.72 -4.54 24.58
CA ALA A 324 -5.87 -5.46 23.46
C ALA A 324 -5.34 -6.86 23.79
N ALA A 325 -4.27 -6.99 24.56
CA ALA A 325 -3.78 -8.29 25.01
C ALA A 325 -4.80 -8.98 25.92
N GLN A 326 -5.41 -8.24 26.84
CA GLN A 326 -6.53 -8.72 27.68
C GLN A 326 -7.73 -9.13 26.82
N GLN A 327 -8.05 -8.34 25.79
CA GLN A 327 -9.09 -8.67 24.82
C GLN A 327 -8.78 -9.98 24.07
N ILE A 328 -7.53 -10.19 23.63
CA ILE A 328 -7.09 -11.45 23.01
C ILE A 328 -7.26 -12.64 23.97
N MET A 329 -6.93 -12.46 25.26
CA MET A 329 -7.12 -13.52 26.25
C MET A 329 -8.60 -13.90 26.44
N ILE A 330 -9.50 -12.92 26.42
CA ILE A 330 -10.93 -13.12 26.70
C ILE A 330 -11.68 -13.57 25.43
N ASP A 331 -11.60 -12.79 24.36
CA ASP A 331 -12.43 -12.95 23.17
C ASP A 331 -11.87 -14.01 22.21
N TYR A 332 -10.55 -14.25 22.25
CA TYR A 332 -9.84 -15.14 21.32
C TYR A 332 -9.06 -16.25 22.04
N HIS A 333 -9.37 -16.50 23.32
CA HIS A 333 -8.79 -17.58 24.14
C HIS A 333 -7.25 -17.59 24.15
N GLY A 334 -6.62 -16.42 24.11
CA GLY A 334 -5.17 -16.26 24.14
C GLY A 334 -4.48 -16.49 22.79
N ARG A 335 -5.22 -16.87 21.74
CA ARG A 335 -4.70 -16.96 20.38
C ARG A 335 -4.84 -15.60 19.68
N PHE A 336 -3.75 -15.11 19.08
CA PHE A 336 -3.80 -13.88 18.30
C PHE A 336 -4.74 -14.09 17.08
N PRO A 337 -5.71 -13.19 16.82
CA PRO A 337 -6.59 -13.31 15.68
C PRO A 337 -5.81 -13.26 14.36
N ASP A 338 -6.24 -14.03 13.38
CA ASP A 338 -5.55 -14.21 12.08
C ASP A 338 -6.34 -13.67 10.89
N THR A 339 -7.43 -12.91 11.13
CA THR A 339 -8.14 -12.15 10.08
C THR A 339 -7.96 -10.64 10.26
N TYR A 340 -7.99 -9.89 9.15
CA TYR A 340 -7.80 -8.43 9.18
C TYR A 340 -8.86 -7.73 10.03
N GLU A 341 -10.11 -8.14 9.90
CA GLU A 341 -11.27 -7.58 10.60
C GLU A 341 -11.15 -7.76 12.11
N GLU A 342 -10.76 -8.97 12.56
CA GLU A 342 -10.55 -9.28 13.97
C GLU A 342 -9.34 -8.54 14.54
N ILE A 343 -8.20 -8.54 13.83
CA ILE A 343 -7.01 -7.79 14.24
C ILE A 343 -7.32 -6.30 14.38
N ARG A 344 -8.05 -5.72 13.42
CA ARG A 344 -8.46 -4.31 13.45
C ARG A 344 -9.44 -3.99 14.59
N SER A 345 -10.21 -4.96 15.06
CA SER A 345 -11.15 -4.78 16.16
C SER A 345 -10.45 -4.58 17.51
N LEU A 346 -9.18 -4.98 17.62
CA LEU A 346 -8.40 -4.89 18.85
C LEU A 346 -8.12 -3.45 19.28
N LYS A 347 -8.16 -3.19 20.58
CA LYS A 347 -7.98 -1.84 21.13
C LYS A 347 -6.64 -1.21 20.72
N GLY A 348 -6.73 -0.06 20.05
CA GLY A 348 -5.54 0.73 19.67
C GLY A 348 -4.86 0.25 18.38
N ILE A 349 -5.43 -0.74 17.69
CA ILE A 349 -5.02 -1.15 16.35
C ILE A 349 -5.87 -0.41 15.32
N GLY A 350 -5.21 0.33 14.42
CA GLY A 350 -5.85 0.99 13.27
C GLY A 350 -5.48 0.30 11.95
N ASN A 351 -5.98 0.82 10.81
CA ASN A 351 -5.75 0.24 9.47
C ASN A 351 -4.29 -0.11 9.20
N TYR A 352 -3.36 0.83 9.49
CA TYR A 352 -1.92 0.60 9.31
C TYR A 352 -1.43 -0.64 10.06
N THR A 353 -1.68 -0.71 11.38
CA THR A 353 -1.16 -1.78 12.23
C THR A 353 -1.86 -3.10 11.93
N ALA A 354 -3.16 -3.08 11.62
CA ALA A 354 -3.88 -4.26 11.18
C ALA A 354 -3.32 -4.81 9.86
N GLY A 355 -3.09 -3.94 8.87
CA GLY A 355 -2.45 -4.31 7.60
C GLY A 355 -1.04 -4.84 7.78
N ALA A 356 -0.23 -4.21 8.64
CA ALA A 356 1.13 -4.66 8.96
C ALA A 356 1.14 -6.05 9.60
N ILE A 357 0.32 -6.31 10.64
CA ILE A 357 0.24 -7.63 11.26
C ILE A 357 -0.26 -8.67 10.25
N SER A 358 -1.33 -8.35 9.52
CA SER A 358 -1.93 -9.23 8.51
C SER A 358 -0.92 -9.64 7.44
N ALA A 359 -0.18 -8.69 6.88
CA ALA A 359 0.80 -8.95 5.84
C ALA A 359 2.08 -9.61 6.37
N PHE A 360 2.63 -9.14 7.49
CA PHE A 360 3.96 -9.55 7.93
C PHE A 360 3.97 -10.89 8.66
N ALA A 361 2.93 -11.18 9.45
CA ALA A 361 2.83 -12.40 10.24
C ALA A 361 1.99 -13.49 9.55
N PHE A 362 0.95 -13.11 8.80
CA PHE A 362 0.00 -14.06 8.22
C PHE A 362 0.02 -14.11 6.68
N GLY A 363 0.81 -13.26 6.01
CA GLY A 363 0.87 -13.23 4.55
C GLY A 363 -0.42 -12.75 3.87
N ILE A 364 -1.34 -12.13 4.61
CA ILE A 364 -2.63 -11.70 4.08
C ILE A 364 -2.42 -10.40 3.28
N PRO A 365 -2.95 -10.30 2.05
CA PRO A 365 -2.73 -9.16 1.15
C PRO A 365 -3.53 -7.92 1.57
N LYS A 366 -3.16 -7.32 2.71
CA LYS A 366 -3.71 -6.07 3.23
C LYS A 366 -2.65 -4.97 3.26
N PRO A 367 -3.02 -3.73 2.91
CA PRO A 367 -2.06 -2.64 2.81
C PRO A 367 -1.65 -2.09 4.18
N ALA A 368 -0.36 -1.84 4.39
CA ALA A 368 0.22 -1.21 5.58
C ALA A 368 0.67 0.23 5.26
N VAL A 369 -0.27 1.18 5.26
CA VAL A 369 0.00 2.55 4.79
C VAL A 369 0.42 3.51 5.91
N ASP A 370 1.72 3.80 6.00
CA ASP A 370 2.28 4.82 6.89
C ASP A 370 2.67 6.12 6.15
N GLY A 371 3.36 7.03 6.84
CA GLY A 371 3.87 8.26 6.23
C GLY A 371 4.97 8.05 5.17
N ASN A 372 5.66 6.91 5.18
CA ASN A 372 6.61 6.52 4.15
C ASN A 372 5.88 6.08 2.89
N VAL A 373 4.91 5.16 3.04
CA VAL A 373 4.08 4.67 1.94
C VAL A 373 3.30 5.80 1.27
N LEU A 374 2.63 6.67 2.04
CA LEU A 374 1.92 7.83 1.49
C LEU A 374 2.83 8.69 0.61
N ARG A 375 4.07 8.94 1.05
CA ARG A 375 5.04 9.72 0.27
C ARG A 375 5.48 9.00 -0.99
N VAL A 376 5.83 7.71 -0.90
CA VAL A 376 6.27 6.90 -2.03
C VAL A 376 5.17 6.87 -3.10
N VAL A 377 3.95 6.50 -2.71
CA VAL A 377 2.81 6.40 -3.63
C VAL A 377 2.46 7.75 -4.24
N SER A 378 2.39 8.83 -3.45
CA SER A 378 2.13 10.17 -4.00
C SER A 378 3.20 10.60 -5.01
N ARG A 379 4.48 10.35 -4.76
CA ARG A 379 5.56 10.67 -5.71
C ARG A 379 5.51 9.80 -6.96
N LEU A 380 5.28 8.49 -6.78
CA LEU A 380 5.22 7.53 -7.87
C LEU A 380 4.08 7.89 -8.85
N THR A 381 2.93 8.29 -8.31
CA THR A 381 1.73 8.68 -9.09
C THR A 381 1.65 10.18 -9.44
N GLY A 382 2.60 11.00 -8.97
CA GLY A 382 2.56 12.46 -9.16
C GLY A 382 1.41 13.17 -8.43
N SER A 383 0.76 12.52 -7.45
CA SER A 383 -0.38 13.09 -6.73
C SER A 383 0.03 14.25 -5.81
N ARG A 384 -0.65 15.39 -5.98
CA ARG A 384 -0.53 16.60 -5.13
C ARG A 384 -1.66 16.71 -4.09
N GLU A 385 -2.43 15.64 -3.88
CA GLU A 385 -3.46 15.64 -2.84
C GLU A 385 -2.82 15.72 -1.44
N ASP A 386 -3.49 16.41 -0.51
CA ASP A 386 -2.99 16.57 0.85
C ASP A 386 -3.09 15.25 1.63
N ILE A 387 -1.95 14.63 1.92
CA ILE A 387 -1.87 13.32 2.58
C ILE A 387 -2.30 13.34 4.06
N MET A 388 -2.59 14.54 4.61
CA MET A 388 -3.20 14.68 5.94
C MET A 388 -4.70 14.38 5.93
N LYS A 389 -5.36 14.33 4.76
CA LYS A 389 -6.78 14.01 4.62
C LYS A 389 -7.02 12.50 4.70
N GLN A 390 -8.01 12.09 5.50
CA GLN A 390 -8.38 10.67 5.63
C GLN A 390 -8.84 10.06 4.30
N SER A 391 -9.52 10.84 3.44
CA SER A 391 -9.96 10.40 2.12
C SER A 391 -8.78 10.00 1.22
N VAL A 392 -7.67 10.74 1.28
CA VAL A 392 -6.46 10.45 0.49
C VAL A 392 -5.78 9.18 0.97
N ARG A 393 -5.68 8.98 2.29
CA ARG A 393 -5.18 7.71 2.84
C ARG A 393 -6.03 6.53 2.40
N LYS A 394 -7.37 6.64 2.52
CA LYS A 394 -8.30 5.58 2.11
C LYS A 394 -8.13 5.23 0.63
N LYS A 395 -8.05 6.24 -0.25
CA LYS A 395 -7.81 6.06 -1.68
C LYS A 395 -6.50 5.30 -1.96
N ILE A 396 -5.42 5.61 -1.24
CA ILE A 396 -4.14 4.92 -1.37
C ILE A 396 -4.21 3.49 -0.83
N GLU A 397 -4.88 3.26 0.31
CA GLU A 397 -5.13 1.92 0.86
C GLU A 397 -5.87 1.05 -0.16
N GLU A 398 -6.99 1.54 -0.73
CA GLU A 398 -7.78 0.82 -1.73
C GLU A 398 -7.00 0.55 -3.03
N ALA A 399 -6.18 1.51 -3.48
CA ALA A 399 -5.36 1.33 -4.68
C ALA A 399 -4.25 0.29 -4.47
N LEU A 400 -3.62 0.27 -3.28
CA LEU A 400 -2.60 -0.72 -2.96
C LEU A 400 -3.18 -2.11 -2.77
N GLU A 401 -4.33 -2.24 -2.11
CA GLU A 401 -4.99 -3.53 -1.88
C GLU A 401 -5.22 -4.33 -3.18
N LYS A 402 -5.51 -3.63 -4.29
CA LYS A 402 -5.70 -4.24 -5.63
C LYS A 402 -4.41 -4.75 -6.28
N VAL A 403 -3.23 -4.34 -5.82
CA VAL A 403 -1.94 -4.66 -6.47
C VAL A 403 -0.99 -5.44 -5.58
N ILE A 404 -1.37 -5.74 -4.33
CA ILE A 404 -0.54 -6.56 -3.44
C ILE A 404 -0.52 -8.02 -3.97
N PRO A 405 0.67 -8.58 -4.27
CA PRO A 405 0.76 -9.98 -4.67
C PRO A 405 0.35 -10.91 -3.52
N ALA A 406 -0.45 -11.93 -3.83
CA ALA A 406 -0.99 -12.86 -2.82
C ALA A 406 0.11 -13.64 -2.07
N ASP A 407 1.21 -13.96 -2.74
CA ASP A 407 2.39 -14.66 -2.21
C ASP A 407 3.52 -13.71 -1.75
N GLY A 408 3.33 -12.40 -1.93
CA GLY A 408 4.33 -11.36 -1.70
C GLY A 408 3.91 -10.27 -0.72
N ALA A 409 2.80 -10.44 0.01
CA ALA A 409 2.20 -9.37 0.82
C ALA A 409 3.17 -8.73 1.83
N SER A 410 3.99 -9.54 2.51
CA SER A 410 4.99 -9.05 3.46
C SER A 410 6.09 -8.26 2.77
N ASP A 411 6.72 -8.83 1.73
CA ASP A 411 7.80 -8.21 0.98
C ASP A 411 7.35 -6.90 0.30
N PHE A 412 6.15 -6.87 -0.25
CA PHE A 412 5.58 -5.70 -0.90
C PHE A 412 5.38 -4.54 0.09
N ASN A 413 4.67 -4.79 1.20
CA ASN A 413 4.38 -3.76 2.19
C ASN A 413 5.65 -3.28 2.90
N GLN A 414 6.51 -4.21 3.34
CA GLN A 414 7.79 -3.83 3.95
C GLN A 414 8.70 -3.14 2.94
N GLY A 415 8.68 -3.55 1.67
CA GLY A 415 9.39 -2.91 0.58
C GLY A 415 9.00 -1.45 0.41
N LEU A 416 7.69 -1.13 0.41
CA LEU A 416 7.20 0.25 0.32
C LEU A 416 7.68 1.11 1.51
N ILE A 417 7.58 0.57 2.72
CA ILE A 417 8.01 1.25 3.95
C ILE A 417 9.53 1.48 3.91
N GLU A 418 10.30 0.46 3.56
CA GLU A 418 11.77 0.49 3.49
C GLU A 418 12.24 1.47 2.41
N LEU A 419 11.64 1.43 1.22
CA LEU A 419 11.93 2.35 0.12
C LEU A 419 11.72 3.80 0.57
N GLY A 420 10.60 4.11 1.22
CA GLY A 420 10.35 5.42 1.77
C GLY A 420 11.36 5.80 2.86
N ALA A 421 11.76 4.85 3.70
CA ALA A 421 12.67 5.10 4.81
C ALA A 421 14.11 5.43 4.36
N ILE A 422 14.65 4.76 3.34
CA ILE A 422 16.08 4.82 3.01
C ILE A 422 16.43 5.39 1.63
N VAL A 423 15.49 5.40 0.68
CA VAL A 423 15.71 5.87 -0.70
C VAL A 423 14.86 7.10 -1.01
N CYS A 424 13.54 6.95 -0.92
CA CYS A 424 12.56 7.99 -1.19
C CYS A 424 12.34 8.82 0.09
N VAL A 425 13.42 9.40 0.61
CA VAL A 425 13.46 10.10 1.91
C VAL A 425 12.67 11.43 1.91
N PRO A 426 12.17 11.87 3.08
CA PRO A 426 11.57 13.20 3.23
C PRO A 426 12.65 14.26 3.48
N ASN A 427 12.30 15.55 3.34
CA ASN A 427 13.12 16.70 3.76
C ASN A 427 14.55 16.71 3.19
N GLY A 428 14.69 16.39 1.91
CA GLY A 428 15.95 16.34 1.18
C GLY A 428 15.74 15.78 -0.22
N GLU A 429 16.81 15.73 -0.99
CA GLU A 429 16.78 15.12 -2.32
C GLU A 429 16.62 13.59 -2.19
N PRO A 430 15.55 13.00 -2.74
CA PRO A 430 15.41 11.55 -2.73
C PRO A 430 16.50 10.91 -3.60
N LYS A 431 16.95 9.72 -3.21
CA LYS A 431 18.00 8.96 -3.92
C LYS A 431 17.45 8.28 -5.17
N CYS A 432 16.93 9.05 -6.11
CA CYS A 432 16.24 8.54 -7.30
C CYS A 432 17.12 7.63 -8.16
N GLY A 433 18.45 7.78 -8.13
CA GLY A 433 19.39 6.89 -8.82
C GLY A 433 19.48 5.48 -8.23
N GLU A 434 19.13 5.31 -6.94
CA GLU A 434 19.11 4.01 -6.24
C GLU A 434 17.69 3.39 -6.21
N CYS A 435 16.69 4.10 -6.74
CA CYS A 435 15.29 3.68 -6.62
C CYS A 435 14.93 2.61 -7.68
N PRO A 436 14.44 1.42 -7.27
CA PRO A 436 14.14 0.32 -8.20
C PRO A 436 13.00 0.63 -9.16
N VAL A 437 12.15 1.59 -8.81
CA VAL A 437 10.94 1.97 -9.56
C VAL A 437 11.04 3.41 -10.09
N ALA A 438 12.27 3.91 -10.23
CA ALA A 438 12.54 5.27 -10.70
C ALA A 438 12.06 5.52 -12.14
N HIS A 439 12.02 4.48 -12.99
CA HIS A 439 11.53 4.57 -14.37
C HIS A 439 10.00 4.78 -14.43
N LEU A 440 9.27 4.34 -13.41
CA LEU A 440 7.81 4.48 -13.30
C LEU A 440 7.38 5.80 -12.64
N CYS A 441 8.28 6.51 -11.97
CA CYS A 441 7.93 7.62 -11.09
C CYS A 441 7.62 8.93 -11.81
N GLU A 442 6.35 9.36 -11.74
CA GLU A 442 5.88 10.60 -12.34
C GLU A 442 6.52 11.84 -11.71
N ALA A 443 6.65 11.90 -10.39
CA ALA A 443 7.31 13.05 -9.74
C ALA A 443 8.79 13.16 -10.12
N ARG A 444 9.46 12.06 -10.46
CA ARG A 444 10.84 12.10 -10.98
C ARG A 444 10.84 12.63 -12.41
N LYS A 445 9.97 12.11 -13.30
CA LYS A 445 9.85 12.59 -14.69
C LYS A 445 9.56 14.09 -14.76
N GLN A 446 8.78 14.60 -13.81
CA GLN A 446 8.39 16.02 -13.73
C GLN A 446 9.35 16.90 -12.92
N GLY A 447 10.34 16.32 -12.23
CA GLY A 447 11.23 17.07 -11.33
C GLY A 447 10.55 17.60 -10.04
N THR A 448 9.39 17.05 -9.65
CA THR A 448 8.56 17.55 -8.54
C THR A 448 8.67 16.72 -7.26
N ALA A 449 9.60 15.75 -7.20
CA ALA A 449 9.74 14.84 -6.07
C ALA A 449 10.00 15.55 -4.72
N CYS A 450 10.65 16.71 -4.72
CA CYS A 450 10.89 17.51 -3.51
C CYS A 450 9.64 18.28 -3.02
N GLU A 451 8.63 18.46 -3.88
CA GLU A 451 7.37 19.15 -3.55
C GLU A 451 6.28 18.18 -3.06
N ILE A 452 6.44 16.90 -3.35
CA ILE A 452 5.49 15.84 -3.03
C ILE A 452 6.04 15.00 -1.87
N PRO A 453 5.24 14.67 -0.84
CA PRO A 453 3.80 14.85 -0.75
C PRO A 453 3.40 16.22 -0.21
N VAL A 454 2.22 16.70 -0.63
CA VAL A 454 1.60 17.89 -0.06
C VAL A 454 1.09 17.55 1.35
N LYS A 455 1.42 18.40 2.32
CA LYS A 455 0.99 18.29 3.72
C LYS A 455 0.48 19.64 4.21
N SER A 456 -0.75 19.71 4.68
CA SER A 456 -1.23 20.89 5.40
C SER A 456 -0.46 21.12 6.71
N LYS A 457 -0.25 22.41 7.05
CA LYS A 457 0.40 22.79 8.31
C LYS A 457 -0.52 22.46 9.49
N GLY A 458 0.03 21.74 10.47
CA GLY A 458 -0.66 21.51 11.74
C GLY A 458 -0.82 22.79 12.56
N LYS A 459 -1.67 22.73 13.60
CA LYS A 459 -1.84 23.82 14.56
C LYS A 459 -0.52 24.14 15.27
N ALA A 460 -0.29 25.43 15.56
CA ALA A 460 0.84 25.85 16.38
C ALA A 460 0.75 25.22 17.78
N ARG A 461 1.91 24.87 18.35
CA ARG A 461 1.98 24.31 19.70
C ARG A 461 1.62 25.38 20.73
N LYS A 462 0.89 25.00 21.77
CA LYS A 462 0.63 25.89 22.91
C LYS A 462 1.85 25.91 23.84
N MET A 463 2.36 27.10 24.15
CA MET A 463 3.43 27.26 25.13
C MET A 463 2.87 27.25 26.55
N GLU A 464 3.48 26.48 27.45
CA GLU A 464 3.16 26.46 28.88
C GLU A 464 4.43 26.71 29.71
N LYS A 465 4.33 27.63 30.67
CA LYS A 465 5.40 27.87 31.65
C LYS A 465 5.21 26.96 32.86
N ARG A 466 6.30 26.43 33.40
CA ARG A 466 6.31 25.53 34.55
C ARG A 466 7.47 25.85 35.50
N THR A 467 7.25 25.66 36.79
CA THR A 467 8.30 25.70 37.82
C THR A 467 8.47 24.30 38.38
N VAL A 468 9.65 23.70 38.22
CA VAL A 468 9.98 22.35 38.71
C VAL A 468 10.74 22.46 40.03
N LEU A 469 10.34 21.67 41.02
CA LEU A 469 10.84 21.73 42.39
C LEU A 469 11.49 20.39 42.76
N LEU A 470 12.80 20.41 43.00
CA LEU A 470 13.54 19.27 43.56
C LEU A 470 13.61 19.42 45.07
N PHE A 471 12.56 19.00 45.77
CA PHE A 471 12.58 18.93 47.23
C PHE A 471 13.48 17.77 47.68
N LYS A 472 14.47 18.09 48.51
CA LYS A 472 15.45 17.15 49.05
C LYS A 472 15.35 17.13 50.57
N ASP A 473 15.23 15.94 51.14
CA ASP A 473 15.59 15.70 52.53
C ASP A 473 16.68 14.63 52.60
N GLY A 474 17.81 15.01 53.18
CA GLY A 474 19.04 14.21 53.14
C GLY A 474 19.38 13.78 51.71
N GLN A 475 19.32 12.47 51.46
CA GLN A 475 19.56 11.86 50.14
C GLN A 475 18.28 11.52 49.37
N ARG A 476 17.09 11.74 49.95
CA ARG A 476 15.81 11.42 49.32
C ARG A 476 15.25 12.61 48.55
N LEU A 477 14.50 12.32 47.50
CA LEU A 477 13.86 13.29 46.63
C LEU A 477 12.36 13.12 46.59
N ALA A 478 11.63 14.23 46.65
CA ALA A 478 10.20 14.22 46.44
C ALA A 478 9.85 13.92 44.97
N ILE A 479 8.98 12.95 44.77
CA ILE A 479 8.28 12.66 43.52
C ILE A 479 6.79 12.50 43.79
N GLN A 480 5.98 12.67 42.76
CA GLN A 480 4.53 12.43 42.81
C GLN A 480 4.07 11.64 41.60
N LYS A 481 3.01 10.85 41.75
CA LYS A 481 2.36 10.17 40.62
C LYS A 481 1.35 11.12 39.98
N ARG A 482 1.44 11.28 38.66
CA ARG A 482 0.48 12.07 37.89
C ARG A 482 -0.90 11.38 37.89
N PRO A 483 -2.00 12.15 37.78
CA PRO A 483 -3.33 11.57 37.66
C PRO A 483 -3.45 10.53 36.53
N SER A 484 -4.41 9.62 36.64
CA SER A 484 -4.65 8.54 35.66
C SER A 484 -5.18 9.02 34.30
N LYS A 485 -5.44 10.33 34.15
CA LYS A 485 -5.91 10.96 32.90
C LYS A 485 -5.09 12.21 32.59
N GLY A 486 -5.03 12.56 31.31
CA GLY A 486 -4.35 13.76 30.81
C GLY A 486 -2.92 13.50 30.35
N LEU A 487 -2.14 14.58 30.25
CA LEU A 487 -0.76 14.54 29.76
C LEU A 487 0.12 13.73 30.73
N LEU A 488 0.87 12.76 30.18
CA LEU A 488 1.80 11.91 30.93
C LEU A 488 1.11 11.15 32.07
N ALA A 489 -0.15 10.77 31.87
CA ALA A 489 -0.99 10.11 32.86
C ALA A 489 -0.28 8.91 33.51
N GLY A 490 -0.40 8.80 34.84
CA GLY A 490 0.13 7.70 35.66
C GLY A 490 1.66 7.64 35.79
N LEU A 491 2.42 8.49 35.11
CA LEU A 491 3.88 8.56 35.29
C LEU A 491 4.24 9.32 36.56
N TYR A 492 5.46 9.12 37.04
CA TYR A 492 6.01 9.90 38.13
C TYR A 492 6.65 11.19 37.62
N GLU A 493 6.68 12.20 38.47
CA GLU A 493 7.32 13.47 38.17
C GLU A 493 7.90 14.12 39.42
N PHE A 494 8.80 15.08 39.20
CA PHE A 494 9.14 16.04 40.25
C PHE A 494 7.94 16.98 40.46
N PRO A 495 7.65 17.37 41.71
CA PRO A 495 6.66 18.39 41.99
C PRO A 495 6.85 19.63 41.11
N ASN A 496 5.78 20.11 40.49
CA ASN A 496 5.83 21.26 39.60
C ASN A 496 4.53 22.05 39.59
N GLU A 497 4.66 23.37 39.39
CA GLU A 497 3.54 24.31 39.37
C GLU A 497 3.45 25.08 38.05
N PRO A 498 2.26 25.52 37.61
CA PRO A 498 2.10 26.40 36.46
C PRO A 498 2.81 27.75 36.66
N GLY A 499 3.36 28.30 35.59
CA GLY A 499 4.05 29.59 35.61
C GLY A 499 5.53 29.51 35.97
N HIS A 500 6.19 30.66 35.99
CA HIS A 500 7.57 30.80 36.46
C HIS A 500 7.56 31.53 37.78
N MET A 501 7.93 30.83 38.84
CA MET A 501 8.02 31.38 40.18
C MET A 501 9.41 31.98 40.42
N THR A 502 9.43 33.05 41.21
CA THR A 502 10.62 33.63 41.83
C THR A 502 11.04 32.77 43.04
N MET A 503 12.28 32.97 43.51
CA MET A 503 12.79 32.26 44.69
C MET A 503 11.95 32.53 45.94
N LYS A 504 11.39 33.74 46.07
CA LYS A 504 10.49 34.11 47.18
C LYS A 504 9.18 33.32 47.12
N GLU A 505 8.53 33.28 45.96
CA GLU A 505 7.29 32.51 45.76
C GLU A 505 7.52 31.00 45.98
N VAL A 506 8.66 30.45 45.55
CA VAL A 506 9.01 29.04 45.85
C VAL A 506 9.13 28.80 47.35
N THR A 507 9.75 29.72 48.08
CA THR A 507 9.89 29.62 49.54
C THR A 507 8.53 29.66 50.24
N GLU A 508 7.66 30.57 49.83
CA GLU A 508 6.30 30.72 50.37
C GLU A 508 5.42 29.50 50.04
N TYR A 509 5.47 29.02 48.80
CA TYR A 509 4.78 27.80 48.38
C TYR A 509 5.25 26.57 49.16
N SER A 510 6.56 26.41 49.35
CA SER A 510 7.12 25.28 50.11
C SER A 510 6.53 25.25 51.53
N LYS A 511 6.49 26.42 52.20
CA LYS A 511 5.88 26.55 53.53
C LYS A 511 4.39 26.25 53.52
N SER A 512 3.64 26.71 52.51
CA SER A 512 2.19 26.52 52.45
C SER A 512 1.77 25.05 52.27
N ILE A 513 2.64 24.22 51.67
CA ILE A 513 2.44 22.78 51.55
C ILE A 513 3.07 21.97 52.70
N GLY A 514 3.57 22.67 53.72
CA GLY A 514 4.14 22.06 54.93
C GLY A 514 5.57 21.53 54.78
N LEU A 515 6.31 21.98 53.78
CA LEU A 515 7.73 21.68 53.58
C LEU A 515 8.56 22.91 53.95
N MET A 516 9.20 22.91 55.13
CA MET A 516 9.99 24.06 55.60
C MET A 516 11.32 24.14 54.83
N PRO A 517 11.57 25.18 54.01
CA PRO A 517 12.79 25.27 53.22
C PRO A 517 13.98 25.76 54.06
N ILE A 518 15.05 24.96 54.12
CA ILE A 518 16.36 25.31 54.71
C ILE A 518 17.20 26.12 53.71
N ARG A 519 17.21 25.67 52.44
CA ARG A 519 17.99 26.30 51.38
C ARG A 519 17.26 26.17 50.05
N VAL A 520 17.14 27.29 49.33
CA VAL A 520 16.58 27.32 47.97
C VAL A 520 17.69 27.72 46.99
N LYS A 521 17.90 26.91 45.96
CA LYS A 521 18.87 27.15 44.90
C LYS A 521 18.18 27.12 43.55
N LYS A 522 18.35 28.17 42.75
CA LYS A 522 17.84 28.20 41.37
C LYS A 522 18.65 27.25 40.49
N LEU A 523 17.97 26.48 39.66
CA LEU A 523 18.54 25.58 38.67
C LEU A 523 18.35 26.17 37.26
N ASP A 524 19.02 25.56 36.29
CA ASP A 524 18.91 25.97 34.91
C ASP A 524 17.49 25.77 34.35
N THR A 525 17.15 26.60 33.36
CA THR A 525 15.90 26.45 32.62
C THR A 525 15.97 25.26 31.67
N ALA A 526 14.83 24.64 31.40
CA ALA A 526 14.68 23.54 30.47
C ALA A 526 13.52 23.81 29.52
N LYS A 527 13.64 23.36 28.27
CA LYS A 527 12.54 23.37 27.30
C LYS A 527 12.27 21.94 26.87
N HIS A 528 11.00 21.54 26.91
CA HIS A 528 10.58 20.23 26.42
C HIS A 528 9.44 20.38 25.42
N ILE A 529 9.55 19.73 24.27
CA ILE A 529 8.62 19.86 23.16
C ILE A 529 7.78 18.58 23.07
N PHE A 530 6.47 18.74 23.19
CA PHE A 530 5.49 17.72 22.84
C PHE A 530 4.88 18.05 21.47
N SER A 531 4.01 17.17 20.98
CA SER A 531 3.40 17.32 19.65
C SER A 531 2.40 18.49 19.57
N HIS A 532 1.71 18.79 20.68
CA HIS A 532 0.64 19.79 20.75
C HIS A 532 0.92 20.93 21.76
N ILE A 533 1.92 20.75 22.63
CA ILE A 533 2.32 21.73 23.66
C ILE A 533 3.85 21.81 23.75
N GLU A 534 4.35 22.87 24.36
CA GLU A 534 5.75 23.06 24.67
C GLU A 534 5.91 23.59 26.09
N TRP A 535 6.68 22.89 26.92
CA TRP A 535 6.96 23.28 28.30
C TRP A 535 8.23 24.10 28.39
N HIS A 536 8.11 25.29 28.99
CA HIS A 536 9.20 26.17 29.36
C HIS A 536 9.37 26.12 30.86
N MET A 537 10.38 25.40 31.33
CA MET A 537 10.58 25.10 32.74
C MET A 537 11.68 25.98 33.34
N THR A 538 11.46 26.45 34.56
CA THR A 538 12.51 26.90 35.48
C THR A 538 12.59 25.91 36.63
N GLY A 539 13.79 25.60 37.12
CA GLY A 539 13.97 24.64 38.22
C GLY A 539 14.44 25.30 39.50
N TYR A 540 14.07 24.72 40.65
CA TYR A 540 14.65 25.04 41.95
C TYR A 540 14.96 23.74 42.71
N GLU A 541 16.10 23.71 43.37
CA GLU A 541 16.44 22.74 44.40
C GLU A 541 16.09 23.34 45.76
N VAL A 542 15.35 22.60 46.57
CA VAL A 542 14.88 23.04 47.88
C VAL A 542 15.24 21.97 48.90
N MET A 543 16.23 22.26 49.75
CA MET A 543 16.50 21.44 50.93
C MET A 543 15.41 21.74 51.96
N VAL A 544 14.73 20.72 52.47
CA VAL A 544 13.64 20.86 53.45
C VAL A 544 14.01 20.22 54.77
N ASP A 545 13.39 20.68 55.86
CA ASP A 545 13.52 20.12 57.21
C ASP A 545 12.34 19.18 57.51
N GLU A 546 12.64 17.98 58.03
CA GLU A 546 11.74 16.89 58.49
C GLU A 546 10.62 16.38 57.54
N LEU A 547 10.65 15.08 57.24
CA LEU A 547 9.90 14.39 56.16
C LEU A 547 8.45 13.95 56.44
N GLU A 548 8.15 13.42 57.63
CA GLU A 548 7.13 12.36 57.73
C GLU A 548 5.74 12.83 58.20
N LYS A 549 5.57 14.08 58.65
CA LYS A 549 4.30 14.50 59.30
C LYS A 549 3.63 15.74 58.74
N THR A 550 4.31 16.55 57.92
CA THR A 550 3.81 17.88 57.56
C THR A 550 3.55 18.07 56.06
N ASN A 551 4.01 17.16 55.20
CA ASN A 551 3.78 17.27 53.75
C ASN A 551 2.30 17.08 53.40
N GLN A 552 1.60 18.16 53.06
CA GLN A 552 0.17 18.15 52.75
C GLN A 552 -0.16 17.67 51.33
N LYS A 553 0.86 17.37 50.51
CA LYS A 553 0.71 16.97 49.11
C LYS A 553 0.99 15.48 48.86
N ASP A 554 1.24 14.70 49.92
CA ASP A 554 1.50 13.26 49.85
C ASP A 554 2.62 12.88 48.85
N PHE A 555 3.65 13.73 48.73
CA PHE A 555 4.83 13.41 47.92
C PHE A 555 5.59 12.23 48.51
N LEU A 556 6.09 11.38 47.63
CA LEU A 556 6.95 10.25 47.98
C LEU A 556 8.41 10.72 48.01
N PHE A 557 9.10 10.52 49.13
CA PHE A 557 10.52 10.83 49.23
C PHE A 557 11.36 9.57 49.07
N ILE A 558 11.95 9.42 47.89
CA ILE A 558 12.60 8.18 47.44
C ILE A 558 14.08 8.44 47.16
N HIS A 559 14.92 7.44 47.42
CA HIS A 559 16.34 7.51 47.08
C HIS A 559 16.52 7.53 45.54
N PRO A 560 17.43 8.36 44.98
CA PRO A 560 17.63 8.48 43.53
C PRO A 560 17.78 7.14 42.79
N GLU A 561 18.53 6.20 43.36
CA GLU A 561 18.73 4.86 42.77
C GLU A 561 17.44 4.02 42.71
N GLU A 562 16.53 4.22 43.66
CA GLU A 562 15.25 3.55 43.65
C GLU A 562 14.28 4.22 42.65
N ILE A 563 14.32 5.55 42.53
CA ILE A 563 13.62 6.29 41.47
C ILE A 563 14.03 5.74 40.10
N GLU A 564 15.33 5.61 39.87
CA GLU A 564 15.90 5.08 38.63
C GLU A 564 15.41 3.67 38.31
N LYS A 565 15.26 2.78 39.30
CA LYS A 565 14.90 1.38 39.08
C LYS A 565 13.40 1.14 38.96
N LYS A 566 12.59 1.83 39.78
CA LYS A 566 11.16 1.49 39.96
C LYS A 566 10.18 2.52 39.40
N TYR A 567 10.57 3.79 39.32
CA TYR A 567 9.64 4.87 39.04
C TYR A 567 9.84 5.41 37.62
N SER A 568 8.81 5.29 36.77
CA SER A 568 8.88 5.75 35.37
C SER A 568 8.77 7.29 35.30
N MET A 569 9.88 7.96 34.97
CA MET A 569 10.00 9.40 34.89
C MET A 569 10.06 9.84 33.41
N PRO A 570 9.19 10.75 32.94
CA PRO A 570 9.18 11.16 31.53
C PRO A 570 10.42 11.97 31.17
N SER A 571 10.85 11.89 29.91
CA SER A 571 11.98 12.67 29.37
C SER A 571 11.78 14.19 29.47
N ALA A 572 10.54 14.64 29.73
CA ALA A 572 10.24 16.02 30.12
C ALA A 572 11.09 16.55 31.28
N PHE A 573 11.48 15.69 32.22
CA PHE A 573 12.28 16.08 33.39
C PHE A 573 13.75 15.68 33.31
N GLU A 574 14.25 15.21 32.14
CA GLU A 574 15.61 14.67 32.00
C GLU A 574 16.68 15.66 32.49
N LYS A 575 16.56 16.94 32.16
CA LYS A 575 17.50 17.97 32.64
C LYS A 575 17.56 18.05 34.17
N TYR A 576 16.43 17.85 34.84
CA TYR A 576 16.33 17.89 36.30
C TYR A 576 16.76 16.58 36.96
N THR A 577 16.64 15.43 36.28
CA THR A 577 17.15 14.15 36.79
C THR A 577 18.66 14.18 37.07
N ARG A 578 19.43 14.94 36.28
CA ARG A 578 20.88 15.12 36.50
C ARG A 578 21.20 15.83 37.82
N TYR A 579 20.45 16.87 38.18
CA TYR A 579 20.61 17.56 39.48
C TYR A 579 20.11 16.71 40.67
N ALA A 580 19.21 15.78 40.38
CA ALA A 580 18.67 14.81 41.33
C ALA A 580 19.60 13.60 41.58
N GLY A 581 20.72 13.47 40.84
CA GLY A 581 21.60 12.31 40.98
C GLY A 581 20.98 10.99 40.48
N ILE A 582 19.91 11.07 39.69
CA ILE A 582 19.30 9.92 39.02
C ILE A 582 20.07 9.72 37.72
N LYS A 583 20.68 8.55 37.56
CA LYS A 583 21.33 8.19 36.29
C LYS A 583 20.24 7.71 35.34
N LYS A 584 20.31 8.12 34.09
CA LYS A 584 19.46 7.62 33.01
C LYS A 584 20.41 7.20 31.90
N ASP A 585 20.47 5.90 31.66
CA ASP A 585 21.22 5.31 30.56
C ASP A 585 20.64 5.70 29.18
#